data_AF-A0A0D7LGL3-F1
#
_entry.id   AF-A0A0D7LGL3-F1
#
_cell.length_a   1.000
_cell.length_b   1.000
_cell.length_c   1.000
_cell.angle_alpha   90.00
_cell.angle_beta   90.00
_cell.angle_gamma   90.00
#
_symmetry.space_group_name_H-M   'P 1'
#
loop_
_entity.id
_entity.type
_entity.pdbx_description
1 polymer ?
#
loop_
_entity_poly.entity_id
_entity_poly.type
_entity_poly.pdbx_seq_one_letter_code
_entity_poly.pdbx_strand_id
1 'polypeptide(L)'
;MLKEKIISILEVFIYIVLAYWLTDTFFAFNKYSWMLELDDSICSIPVVSNDNRSLQAAVAAFFLLTPLIIILIRKLYVRRMFDFWLSCLAIATCLFFGWWLFWGRYLNCH
;
A
#
# COMPACT_ATOMS: atom_id res chain seq x y z
N MET A 1 21.41 -20.00 -4.79
CA MET A 1 21.19 -19.82 -3.33
C MET A 1 21.23 -18.35 -2.90
N LEU A 2 22.39 -17.68 -2.73
CA LEU A 2 22.40 -16.27 -2.29
C LEU A 2 21.82 -15.30 -3.33
N LYS A 3 22.20 -15.47 -4.61
CA LYS A 3 21.71 -14.63 -5.72
C LYS A 3 20.17 -14.66 -5.85
N GLU A 4 19.55 -15.85 -5.73
CA GLU A 4 18.09 -16.00 -5.83
C GLU A 4 17.34 -15.35 -4.65
N LYS A 5 17.91 -15.41 -3.44
CA LYS A 5 17.38 -14.71 -2.28
C LYS A 5 17.45 -13.19 -2.46
N ILE A 6 18.57 -12.67 -2.98
CA ILE A 6 18.74 -11.23 -3.24
C ILE A 6 17.73 -10.75 -4.30
N ILE A 7 17.54 -11.51 -5.38
CA ILE A 7 16.55 -11.18 -6.41
C ILE A 7 15.14 -11.15 -5.82
N SER A 8 14.79 -12.13 -4.99
CA SER A 8 13.46 -12.20 -4.34
C SER A 8 13.22 -11.03 -3.38
N ILE A 9 14.26 -10.59 -2.65
CA ILE A 9 14.19 -9.40 -1.79
C ILE A 9 14.00 -8.14 -2.64
N LEU A 10 14.77 -8.00 -3.73
CA LEU A 10 14.68 -6.85 -4.62
C LEU A 10 13.31 -6.75 -5.29
N GLU A 11 12.75 -7.88 -5.74
CA GLU A 11 11.42 -7.94 -6.35
C GLU A 11 10.33 -7.47 -5.37
N VAL A 12 10.37 -7.96 -4.13
CA VAL A 12 9.44 -7.53 -3.07
C VAL A 12 9.63 -6.05 -2.73
N PHE A 13 10.88 -5.59 -2.66
CA PHE A 13 11.18 -4.19 -2.38
C PHE A 13 10.63 -3.25 -3.45
N ILE A 14 10.89 -3.56 -4.73
CA ILE A 14 10.34 -2.81 -5.87
C ILE A 14 8.82 -2.82 -5.83
N TYR A 15 8.22 -3.97 -5.50
CA TYR A 15 6.77 -4.09 -5.37
C TYR A 15 6.22 -3.14 -4.30
N ILE A 16 6.83 -3.07 -3.11
CA ILE A 16 6.40 -2.18 -2.02
C ILE A 16 6.49 -0.71 -2.44
N VAL A 17 7.59 -0.31 -3.10
CA VAL A 17 7.77 1.06 -3.58
C VAL A 17 6.71 1.42 -4.62
N LEU A 18 6.45 0.52 -5.58
CA LEU A 18 5.42 0.73 -6.60
C LEU A 18 4.02 0.77 -5.99
N ALA A 19 3.72 -0.13 -5.04
CA ALA A 19 2.43 -0.16 -4.36
C ALA A 19 2.19 1.13 -3.56
N TYR A 20 3.21 1.62 -2.84
CA TYR A 20 3.13 2.90 -2.15
C TYR A 20 2.86 4.05 -3.13
N TRP A 21 3.66 4.15 -4.20
CA TRP A 21 3.52 5.20 -5.19
C TRP A 21 2.16 5.18 -5.89
N LEU A 22 1.68 4.00 -6.31
CA LEU A 22 0.35 3.83 -6.90
C LEU A 22 -0.76 4.21 -5.93
N THR A 23 -0.63 3.83 -4.65
CA THR A 23 -1.64 4.16 -3.63
C THR A 23 -1.71 5.66 -3.43
N ASP A 24 -0.58 6.34 -3.28
CA ASP A 24 -0.52 7.79 -3.02
C ASP A 24 -0.99 8.61 -4.25
N THR A 25 -0.60 8.21 -5.46
CA THR A 25 -0.90 8.97 -6.68
C THR A 25 -2.30 8.74 -7.25
N PHE A 26 -2.81 7.50 -7.24
CA PHE A 26 -4.08 7.17 -7.89
C PHE A 26 -5.23 6.92 -6.91
N PHE A 27 -4.98 6.22 -5.80
CA PHE A 27 -6.05 5.73 -4.94
C PHE A 27 -6.35 6.60 -3.73
N ALA A 28 -5.34 7.27 -3.17
CA ALA A 28 -5.48 8.20 -2.05
C ALA A 28 -5.70 9.65 -2.51
N PHE A 29 -5.99 9.85 -3.80
CA PHE A 29 -6.25 11.16 -4.38
C PHE A 29 -7.56 11.73 -3.83
N ASN A 30 -7.45 12.71 -2.93
CA ASN A 30 -8.60 13.46 -2.45
C ASN A 30 -9.16 14.32 -3.58
N LYS A 31 -10.49 14.42 -3.71
CA LYS A 31 -11.17 15.34 -4.63
C LYS A 31 -10.66 16.78 -4.52
N TYR A 32 -10.22 17.18 -3.34
CA TYR A 32 -9.74 18.54 -3.04
C TYR A 32 -8.21 18.67 -3.02
N SER A 33 -7.46 17.63 -3.43
CA SER A 33 -5.99 17.65 -3.44
C SER A 33 -5.40 18.79 -4.28
N TRP A 34 -6.12 19.24 -5.31
CA TRP A 34 -5.75 20.39 -6.14
C TRP A 34 -5.82 21.74 -5.40
N MET A 35 -6.42 21.77 -4.21
CA MET A 35 -6.53 22.96 -3.36
C MET A 35 -5.35 23.07 -2.36
N LEU A 36 -4.45 22.07 -2.30
CA LEU A 36 -3.23 22.17 -1.48
C LEU A 36 -2.27 23.17 -2.14
N GLU A 37 -2.02 24.28 -1.47
CA GLU A 37 -0.86 25.12 -1.77
C GLU A 37 0.42 24.51 -1.17
N LEU A 38 1.59 24.98 -1.62
CA LEU A 38 2.90 24.40 -1.26
C LEU A 38 3.22 24.43 0.25
N ASP A 39 2.56 25.29 1.02
CA ASP A 39 2.74 25.44 2.47
C ASP A 39 1.54 24.89 3.28
N ASP A 40 0.53 24.36 2.59
CA ASP A 40 -0.66 23.84 3.22
C ASP A 40 -0.47 22.42 3.75
N SER A 41 -1.07 22.15 4.92
CA SER A 41 -1.14 20.80 5.47
C SER A 41 -2.38 20.07 4.96
N ILE A 42 -2.38 18.74 5.01
CA ILE A 42 -3.53 17.91 4.61
C ILE A 42 -4.81 18.25 5.40
N CYS A 43 -4.65 18.91 6.55
CA CYS A 43 -5.74 19.35 7.42
C CYS A 43 -6.40 20.67 6.97
N SER A 44 -5.79 21.45 6.08
CA SER A 44 -6.39 22.69 5.56
C SER A 44 -7.52 22.42 4.56
N ILE A 45 -7.61 21.18 4.09
CA ILE A 45 -8.56 20.77 3.06
C ILE A 45 -9.74 20.00 3.67
N PRO A 46 -10.97 20.20 3.15
CA PRO A 46 -12.12 19.39 3.54
C PRO A 46 -11.85 17.89 3.34
N VAL A 47 -11.99 17.16 4.45
CA VAL A 47 -11.77 15.72 4.50
C VAL A 47 -12.94 15.01 3.81
N VAL A 48 -12.63 14.07 2.92
CA VAL A 48 -13.65 13.20 2.31
C VAL A 48 -14.33 12.37 3.40
N SER A 49 -15.64 12.15 3.28
CA SER A 49 -16.37 11.29 4.23
C SER A 49 -15.69 9.93 4.40
N ASN A 50 -15.72 9.41 5.63
CA ASN A 50 -15.05 8.17 5.97
C ASN A 50 -15.53 6.98 5.12
N ASP A 51 -16.81 6.98 4.72
CA ASP A 51 -17.39 5.93 3.88
C ASP A 51 -16.75 5.90 2.48
N ASN A 52 -16.63 7.04 1.82
CA ASN A 52 -16.01 7.14 0.50
C ASN A 52 -14.52 6.78 0.56
N ARG A 53 -13.83 7.17 1.63
CA ARG A 53 -12.43 6.84 1.88
C ARG A 53 -12.24 5.33 2.10
N SER A 54 -13.15 4.70 2.84
CA SER A 54 -13.14 3.25 3.06
C SER A 54 -13.36 2.47 1.76
N LEU A 55 -14.26 2.96 0.89
CA LEU A 55 -14.51 2.37 -0.43
C LEU A 55 -13.26 2.46 -1.31
N GLN A 56 -12.60 3.63 -1.36
CA GLN A 56 -11.36 3.80 -2.12
C GLN A 56 -10.24 2.91 -1.59
N ALA A 57 -10.09 2.83 -0.25
CA ALA A 57 -9.11 1.95 0.38
C ALA A 57 -9.36 0.48 0.04
N ALA A 58 -10.63 0.04 0.02
CA ALA A 58 -11.00 -1.32 -0.35
C ALA A 58 -10.66 -1.63 -1.82
N VAL A 59 -10.92 -0.71 -2.74
CA VAL A 59 -10.57 -0.86 -4.16
C VAL A 59 -9.04 -0.91 -4.34
N ALA A 60 -8.30 -0.02 -3.69
CA ALA A 60 -6.84 -0.01 -3.73
C ALA A 60 -6.24 -1.31 -3.19
N ALA A 61 -6.74 -1.76 -2.03
CA ALA A 61 -6.34 -3.01 -1.41
C ALA A 61 -6.62 -4.21 -2.33
N PHE A 62 -7.75 -4.22 -3.04
CA PHE A 62 -8.05 -5.27 -4.01
C PHE A 62 -7.01 -5.33 -5.14
N PHE A 63 -6.70 -4.21 -5.78
CA PHE A 63 -5.73 -4.19 -6.89
C PHE A 63 -4.30 -4.55 -6.46
N LEU A 64 -3.88 -4.13 -5.26
CA LEU A 64 -2.52 -4.36 -4.77
C LEU A 64 -2.37 -5.71 -4.08
N LEU A 65 -3.31 -6.14 -3.24
CA LEU A 65 -3.17 -7.39 -2.51
C LEU A 65 -3.40 -8.62 -3.39
N THR A 66 -4.28 -8.54 -4.40
CA THR A 66 -4.59 -9.68 -5.27
C THR A 66 -3.35 -10.30 -5.94
N PRO A 67 -2.48 -9.57 -6.64
CA PRO A 67 -1.28 -10.16 -7.23
C PRO A 67 -0.31 -10.72 -6.17
N LEU A 68 -0.20 -10.06 -5.02
CA LEU A 68 0.63 -10.52 -3.89
C LEU A 68 0.13 -11.85 -3.30
N ILE A 69 -1.19 -12.00 -3.14
CA ILE A 69 -1.84 -13.21 -2.64
C ILE A 69 -1.64 -14.37 -3.62
N ILE A 70 -1.78 -14.12 -4.94
CA ILE A 70 -1.52 -15.14 -5.97
C ILE A 70 -0.06 -15.63 -5.89
N ILE A 71 0.90 -14.72 -5.75
CA ILE A 71 2.32 -15.06 -5.59
C ILE A 71 2.55 -15.85 -4.29
N LEU A 72 1.91 -15.46 -3.20
CA LEU A 72 2.01 -16.13 -1.91
C LEU A 72 1.48 -17.57 -1.98
N ILE A 73 0.32 -17.80 -2.59
CA ILE A 73 -0.24 -19.16 -2.77
C ILE A 73 0.69 -20.02 -3.62
N ARG A 74 1.25 -19.47 -4.71
CA ARG A 74 2.21 -20.18 -5.56
C ARG A 74 3.48 -20.57 -4.79
N LYS A 75 4.02 -19.68 -3.97
CA LYS A 75 5.23 -19.91 -3.16
C LYS A 75 4.98 -20.89 -2.02
N LEU A 76 3.79 -20.89 -1.43
CA LEU A 76 3.35 -21.86 -0.43
C LEU A 76 3.33 -23.29 -1.01
N TYR A 77 2.82 -23.46 -2.23
CA TYR A 77 2.79 -24.75 -2.91
C TYR A 77 4.19 -25.34 -3.14
N VAL A 78 5.18 -24.51 -3.51
CA VAL A 78 6.57 -24.93 -3.73
C VAL A 78 7.34 -25.13 -2.42
N ARG A 79 6.70 -24.94 -1.24
CA ARG A 79 7.29 -25.05 0.10
C ARG A 79 8.57 -24.20 0.30
N ARG A 80 8.70 -23.09 -0.41
CA ARG A 80 9.81 -22.13 -0.17
C ARG A 80 9.48 -21.24 1.02
N MET A 81 9.78 -21.73 2.23
CA MET A 81 9.49 -21.04 3.49
C MET A 81 10.08 -19.62 3.55
N PHE A 82 11.29 -19.39 3.03
CA PHE A 82 11.90 -18.05 3.03
C PHE A 82 11.12 -17.02 2.20
N ASP A 83 10.74 -17.40 0.97
CA ASP A 83 10.01 -16.51 0.07
C ASP A 83 8.57 -16.29 0.55
N PHE A 84 8.00 -17.27 1.27
CA PHE A 84 6.70 -17.15 1.93
C PHE A 84 6.72 -16.07 3.02
N TRP A 85 7.68 -16.12 3.93
CA TRP A 85 7.83 -15.11 4.99
C TRP A 85 8.06 -13.70 4.42
N LEU A 86 8.85 -13.57 3.36
CA LEU A 86 9.03 -12.29 2.65
C LEU A 86 7.72 -11.77 2.05
N SER A 87 6.93 -12.64 1.42
CA SER A 87 5.62 -12.25 0.88
C SER A 87 4.62 -11.88 1.99
N CYS A 88 4.62 -12.55 3.14
CA CYS A 88 3.82 -12.15 4.29
C CYS A 88 4.22 -10.76 4.82
N LEU A 89 5.53 -10.50 4.96
CA LEU A 89 6.03 -9.17 5.35
C LEU A 89 5.63 -8.08 4.34
N ALA A 90 5.64 -8.40 3.05
CA ALA A 90 5.22 -7.48 2.00
C ALA A 90 3.75 -7.09 2.14
N ILE A 91 2.86 -8.06 2.36
CA ILE A 91 1.42 -7.82 2.59
C ILE A 91 1.22 -6.98 3.85
N ALA A 92 1.87 -7.33 4.95
CA ALA A 92 1.77 -6.57 6.20
C ALA A 92 2.22 -5.11 6.02
N THR A 93 3.32 -4.91 5.29
CA THR A 93 3.85 -3.58 4.98
C THR A 93 2.89 -2.77 4.10
N CYS A 94 2.32 -3.39 3.06
CA CYS A 94 1.34 -2.74 2.19
C CYS A 94 0.06 -2.36 2.94
N LEU A 95 -0.42 -3.22 3.84
CA LEU A 95 -1.59 -2.93 4.69
C LEU A 95 -1.30 -1.76 5.65
N PHE A 96 -0.12 -1.75 6.27
CA PHE A 96 0.29 -0.67 7.17
C PHE A 96 0.39 0.68 6.44
N PHE A 97 1.06 0.72 5.28
CA PHE A 97 1.13 1.94 4.48
C PHE A 97 -0.23 2.37 3.94
N GLY A 98 -1.07 1.44 3.47
CA GLY A 98 -2.44 1.74 3.07
C GLY A 98 -3.23 2.38 4.21
N TRP A 99 -3.21 1.79 5.40
CA TRP A 99 -3.84 2.36 6.58
C TRP A 99 -3.33 3.77 6.90
N TRP A 100 -2.00 3.98 6.83
CA TRP A 100 -1.39 5.28 7.09
C TRP A 100 -1.85 6.35 6.08
N LEU A 101 -1.89 6.02 4.80
CA LEU A 101 -2.30 6.94 3.72
C LEU A 101 -3.77 7.32 3.83
N PHE A 102 -4.65 6.35 4.09
CA PHE A 102 -6.09 6.60 4.15
C PHE A 102 -6.53 7.19 5.49
N TRP A 103 -6.11 6.64 6.63
CA TRP A 103 -6.55 7.09 7.96
C TRP A 103 -5.48 7.84 8.74
N GLY A 104 -4.25 7.33 8.77
CA GLY A 104 -3.17 7.83 9.64
C GLY A 104 -2.87 9.32 9.47
N ARG A 105 -2.79 9.81 8.22
CA ARG A 105 -2.53 11.22 7.89
C ARG A 105 -3.57 12.19 8.46
N TYR A 106 -4.80 11.73 8.73
CA TYR A 106 -5.91 12.56 9.19
C TYR A 106 -6.12 12.51 10.71
N LEU A 107 -5.38 11.66 11.44
CA LEU A 107 -5.51 11.53 12.89
C LEU A 107 -5.17 12.83 13.65
N ASN A 108 -4.29 13.65 13.08
CA ASN A 108 -3.86 14.92 13.68
C ASN A 108 -4.64 16.14 13.15
N CYS A 109 -5.64 15.94 12.30
CA CYS A 109 -6.44 17.03 11.72
C CYS A 109 -7.67 17.41 12.56
N HIS A 110 -7.67 17.06 13.85
CA HIS A 110 -8.83 17.14 14.72
C HIS A 110 -8.58 17.96 15.98
#